data_AF-A0A524GRR9-F1
#
_entry.id   AF-A0A524GRR9-F1
#
_cell.length_a   1.000
_cell.length_b   1.000
_cell.length_c   1.000
_cell.angle_alpha   90.00
_cell.angle_beta   90.00
_cell.angle_gamma   90.00
#
_symmetry.space_group_name_H-M   'P 1'
#
loop_
_entity.id
_entity.type
_entity.pdbx_description
1 polymer ?
#
loop_
_entity_poly.entity_id
_entity_poly.type
_entity_poly.pdbx_seq_one_letter_code
_entity_poly.pdbx_strand_id
1 'polypeptide(L)'
;APKGRAAVLIAGGETTVTVRGKGKGGRNQEFALSAAVEMDGVPGMAVLSCGTDGIDGPTDAAGAYVDGTTISRAAALGLSPEAHLEGNDAYPFLQALSDLVVTGPTGTNVTDIAIGIAVRT
;
A
#
# COMPACT_ATOMS: atom_id res chain seq x y z
N ALA A 1 21.66 -12.94 10.02
CA ALA A 1 22.08 -11.67 10.66
C ALA A 1 21.63 -11.66 12.13
N PRO A 2 22.29 -10.95 13.05
CA PRO A 2 21.95 -10.94 14.48
C PRO A 2 20.56 -10.31 14.76
N LYS A 3 19.95 -10.58 15.93
CA LYS A 3 18.81 -9.82 16.46
C LYS A 3 19.15 -8.33 16.54
N GLY A 4 18.20 -7.45 16.21
CA GLY A 4 18.39 -5.98 16.27
C GLY A 4 18.92 -5.32 14.99
N ARG A 5 18.98 -6.04 13.86
CA ARG A 5 19.28 -5.42 12.56
C ARG A 5 17.96 -5.04 11.87
N ALA A 6 17.75 -3.74 11.69
CA ALA A 6 16.70 -3.17 10.86
C ALA A 6 17.28 -2.72 9.51
N ALA A 7 16.50 -2.82 8.46
CA ALA A 7 16.78 -2.23 7.15
C ALA A 7 15.61 -1.35 6.73
N VAL A 8 15.93 -0.23 6.09
CA VAL A 8 14.96 0.64 5.42
C VAL A 8 15.37 0.74 3.97
N LEU A 9 14.44 0.45 3.07
CA LEU A 9 14.57 0.66 1.64
C LEU A 9 13.70 1.85 1.26
N ILE A 10 14.26 2.79 0.50
CA ILE A 10 13.55 3.95 -0.02
C ILE A 10 13.66 3.91 -1.53
N ALA A 11 12.52 4.01 -2.20
CA ALA A 11 12.41 4.14 -3.64
C ALA A 11 11.54 5.35 -3.99
N GLY A 12 11.80 5.94 -5.15
CA GLY A 12 11.01 7.05 -5.68
C GLY A 12 10.87 6.92 -7.20
N GLY A 13 9.85 7.55 -7.74
CA GLY A 13 9.50 7.49 -9.16
C GLY A 13 8.01 7.74 -9.35
N GLU A 14 7.50 7.40 -10.53
CA GLU A 14 6.06 7.52 -10.84
C GLU A 14 5.62 6.20 -11.45
N THR A 15 4.98 5.35 -10.64
CA THR A 15 4.47 4.07 -11.16
C THR A 15 3.20 4.30 -11.99
N THR A 16 2.76 3.29 -12.72
CA THR A 16 1.49 3.35 -13.45
C THR A 16 0.73 2.07 -13.26
N VAL A 17 -0.60 2.16 -13.29
CA VAL A 17 -1.48 1.01 -13.21
C VAL A 17 -2.16 0.78 -14.56
N THR A 18 -2.22 -0.48 -15.00
CA THR A 18 -3.00 -0.82 -16.19
C THR A 18 -4.43 -1.14 -15.76
N VAL A 19 -5.32 -0.18 -15.96
CA VAL A 19 -6.73 -0.33 -15.57
C VAL A 19 -7.43 -1.33 -16.48
N ARG A 20 -8.00 -2.38 -15.87
CA ARG A 20 -8.78 -3.45 -16.49
C ARG A 20 -10.17 -3.58 -15.87
N GLY A 21 -10.29 -3.28 -14.58
CA GLY A 21 -11.53 -3.29 -13.82
C GLY A 21 -12.26 -1.95 -13.82
N LYS A 22 -13.26 -1.85 -12.94
CA LYS A 22 -14.08 -0.64 -12.73
C LYS A 22 -14.00 -0.14 -11.28
N GLY A 23 -13.04 -0.66 -10.52
CA GLY A 23 -12.84 -0.32 -9.13
C GLY A 23 -12.31 1.08 -8.91
N LYS A 24 -12.12 1.41 -7.64
CA LYS A 24 -11.51 2.65 -7.16
C LYS A 24 -10.17 2.34 -6.54
N GLY A 25 -9.15 3.11 -6.91
CA GLY A 25 -7.79 2.93 -6.41
C GLY A 25 -6.81 3.86 -7.10
N GLY A 26 -5.54 3.69 -6.77
CA GLY A 26 -4.44 4.38 -7.40
C GLY A 26 -3.20 3.49 -7.43
N ARG A 27 -2.15 3.98 -8.08
CA ARG A 27 -0.90 3.23 -8.30
C ARG A 27 -0.20 2.90 -6.99
N ASN A 28 -0.21 3.81 -6.01
CA ASN A 28 0.43 3.60 -4.71
C ASN A 28 -0.37 2.61 -3.86
N GLN A 29 -1.71 2.70 -3.92
CA GLN A 29 -2.61 1.76 -3.27
C GLN A 29 -2.46 0.34 -3.85
N GLU A 30 -2.39 0.18 -5.18
CA GLU A 30 -2.17 -1.13 -5.79
C GLU A 30 -0.77 -1.69 -5.50
N PHE A 31 0.26 -0.85 -5.51
CA PHE A 31 1.60 -1.25 -5.08
C PHE A 31 1.60 -1.76 -3.64
N ALA A 32 0.97 -1.02 -2.71
CA ALA A 32 0.88 -1.42 -1.32
C ALA A 32 0.09 -2.72 -1.15
N LEU A 33 -1.08 -2.86 -1.79
CA LEU A 33 -1.88 -4.09 -1.72
C LEU A 33 -1.11 -5.30 -2.29
N SER A 34 -0.43 -5.13 -3.41
CA SER A 34 0.43 -6.18 -3.98
C SER A 34 1.58 -6.56 -3.05
N ALA A 35 2.23 -5.57 -2.41
CA ALA A 35 3.26 -5.83 -1.41
C ALA A 35 2.71 -6.55 -0.17
N ALA A 36 1.48 -6.25 0.26
CA ALA A 36 0.84 -6.95 1.37
C ALA A 36 0.65 -8.44 1.09
N VAL A 37 0.28 -8.81 -0.15
CA VAL A 37 0.17 -10.21 -0.59
C VAL A 37 1.51 -10.93 -0.47
N GLU A 38 2.60 -10.31 -0.95
CA GLU A 38 3.94 -10.89 -0.89
C GLU A 38 4.51 -10.98 0.54
N MET A 39 4.06 -10.11 1.45
CA MET A 39 4.51 -10.05 2.85
C MET A 39 3.61 -10.84 3.82
N ASP A 40 2.58 -11.53 3.34
CA ASP A 40 1.59 -12.17 4.22
C ASP A 40 2.25 -13.11 5.24
N GLY A 41 1.91 -12.90 6.52
CA GLY A 41 2.42 -13.68 7.63
C GLY A 41 3.89 -13.45 7.97
N VAL A 42 4.58 -12.51 7.33
CA VAL A 42 5.98 -12.18 7.61
C VAL A 42 6.07 -11.08 8.69
N PRO A 43 6.42 -11.42 9.94
CA PRO A 43 6.49 -10.42 11.01
C PRO A 43 7.65 -9.45 10.81
N GLY A 44 7.46 -8.21 11.28
CA GLY A 44 8.51 -7.19 11.27
C GLY A 44 8.76 -6.56 9.89
N MET A 45 7.88 -6.78 8.92
CA MET A 45 7.91 -6.09 7.62
C MET A 45 6.71 -5.17 7.45
N ALA A 46 6.96 -4.00 6.86
CA ALA A 46 5.91 -3.07 6.46
C ALA A 46 6.33 -2.23 5.26
N VAL A 47 5.35 -1.76 4.50
CA VAL A 47 5.53 -0.93 3.31
C VAL A 47 4.57 0.25 3.36
N LEU A 48 5.09 1.44 3.09
CA LEU A 48 4.35 2.65 2.80
C LEU A 48 4.59 3.01 1.33
N SER A 49 3.55 3.39 0.59
CA SER A 49 3.67 4.03 -0.72
C SER A 49 2.73 5.21 -0.81
N CYS A 50 3.21 6.38 -1.21
CA CYS A 50 2.41 7.61 -1.29
C CYS A 50 2.83 8.53 -2.44
N GLY A 51 1.84 9.14 -3.08
CA GLY A 51 2.00 10.32 -3.93
C GLY A 51 2.27 11.55 -3.07
N THR A 52 3.32 12.29 -3.41
CA THR A 52 3.77 13.44 -2.62
C THR A 52 2.84 14.66 -2.70
N ASP A 53 1.91 14.68 -3.66
CA ASP A 53 0.84 15.67 -3.78
C ASP A 53 -0.37 15.41 -2.87
N GLY A 54 -0.39 14.24 -2.22
CA GLY A 54 -1.44 13.82 -1.32
C GLY A 54 -2.61 13.13 -2.01
N ILE A 55 -2.47 12.78 -3.29
CA ILE A 55 -3.52 12.17 -4.11
C ILE A 55 -2.95 10.93 -4.82
N ASP A 56 -3.69 9.83 -4.78
CA ASP A 56 -3.38 8.61 -5.52
C ASP A 56 -4.63 8.11 -6.26
N GLY A 57 -4.59 8.22 -7.59
CA GLY A 57 -5.75 7.96 -8.44
C GLY A 57 -6.93 8.91 -8.16
N PRO A 58 -8.16 8.57 -8.57
CA PRO A 58 -9.37 9.33 -8.28
C PRO A 58 -9.85 9.10 -6.83
N THR A 59 -8.99 9.32 -5.85
CA THR A 59 -9.25 9.07 -4.42
C THR A 59 -8.83 10.26 -3.56
N ASP A 60 -9.22 10.26 -2.28
CA ASP A 60 -8.79 11.23 -1.27
C ASP A 60 -7.55 10.77 -0.49
N ALA A 61 -7.02 9.58 -0.80
CA ALA A 61 -5.82 9.04 -0.20
C ALA A 61 -4.59 9.43 -1.02
N ALA A 62 -3.47 9.65 -0.33
CA ALA A 62 -2.15 9.78 -0.93
C ALA A 62 -1.57 8.41 -1.32
N GLY A 63 -2.10 7.32 -0.76
CA GLY A 63 -1.58 5.98 -0.91
C GLY A 63 -1.99 5.11 0.27
N ALA A 64 -1.11 4.20 0.69
CA ALA A 64 -1.41 3.27 1.78
C ALA A 64 -0.17 2.76 2.53
N TYR A 65 -0.42 2.26 3.73
CA TYR A 65 0.53 1.54 4.58
C TYR A 65 0.01 0.11 4.81
N VAL A 66 0.88 -0.88 4.61
CA VAL A 66 0.55 -2.29 4.82
C VAL A 66 1.66 -3.00 5.58
N ASP A 67 1.32 -4.07 6.28
CA ASP A 67 2.29 -4.93 6.97
C ASP A 67 1.93 -6.41 6.82
N GLY A 68 2.76 -7.28 7.41
CA GLY A 68 2.55 -8.73 7.36
C GLY A 68 1.25 -9.23 8.01
N THR A 69 0.45 -8.36 8.63
CA THR A 69 -0.87 -8.69 9.19
C THR A 69 -2.03 -8.27 8.29
N THR A 70 -1.81 -7.41 7.28
CA THR A 70 -2.86 -6.84 6.42
C THR A 70 -3.76 -7.91 5.81
N ILE A 71 -3.20 -8.98 5.23
CA ILE A 71 -4.00 -10.05 4.59
C ILE A 71 -4.81 -10.83 5.62
N SER A 72 -4.25 -11.12 6.81
CA SER A 72 -5.00 -11.79 7.88
C SER A 72 -6.19 -10.95 8.39
N ARG A 73 -6.04 -9.62 8.46
CA ARG A 73 -7.14 -8.69 8.80
C ARG A 73 -8.19 -8.66 7.69
N ALA A 74 -7.78 -8.66 6.42
CA ALA A 74 -8.66 -8.72 5.27
C ALA A 74 -9.49 -10.02 5.25
N ALA A 75 -8.86 -11.16 5.51
CA ALA A 75 -9.51 -12.47 5.58
C ALA A 75 -10.58 -12.50 6.68
N ALA A 76 -10.33 -11.87 7.83
CA ALA A 76 -11.31 -11.75 8.91
C ALA A 76 -12.55 -10.92 8.51
N LEU A 77 -12.45 -10.08 7.48
CA LEU A 77 -13.55 -9.32 6.89
C LEU A 77 -14.13 -9.97 5.62
N GLY A 78 -13.62 -11.13 5.21
CA GLY A 78 -14.04 -11.82 3.98
C GLY A 78 -13.60 -11.13 2.68
N LEU A 79 -12.55 -10.32 2.72
CA LEU A 79 -12.01 -9.61 1.56
C LEU A 79 -10.92 -10.44 0.88
N SER A 80 -11.00 -10.60 -0.45
CA SER A 80 -9.94 -11.22 -1.26
C SER A 80 -9.04 -10.14 -1.86
N PRO A 81 -7.73 -10.11 -1.55
CA PRO A 81 -6.80 -9.15 -2.15
C PRO A 81 -6.68 -9.36 -3.67
N GLU A 82 -6.72 -10.59 -4.15
CA GLU A 82 -6.64 -10.92 -5.58
C GLU A 82 -7.83 -10.32 -6.35
N ALA A 83 -9.05 -10.49 -5.84
CA ALA A 83 -10.24 -9.94 -6.46
C ALA A 83 -10.21 -8.40 -6.54
N HIS A 84 -9.68 -7.73 -5.51
CA HIS A 84 -9.54 -6.27 -5.51
C HIS A 84 -8.43 -5.80 -6.45
N LEU A 85 -7.30 -6.51 -6.53
CA LEU A 85 -6.24 -6.21 -7.51
C LEU A 85 -6.72 -6.41 -8.95
N GLU A 86 -7.39 -7.53 -9.26
CA GLU A 86 -7.97 -7.78 -10.59
C GLU A 86 -9.04 -6.75 -10.96
N GLY A 87 -9.78 -6.24 -9.97
CA GLY A 87 -10.81 -5.21 -10.13
C GLY A 87 -10.28 -3.78 -10.21
N ASN A 88 -8.98 -3.54 -10.03
CA ASN A 88 -8.39 -2.21 -9.76
C ASN A 88 -9.14 -1.45 -8.64
N ASP A 89 -9.44 -2.18 -7.56
CA ASP A 89 -10.31 -1.76 -6.47
C ASP A 89 -9.57 -1.73 -5.11
N ALA A 90 -8.31 -1.31 -5.11
CA ALA A 90 -7.48 -1.30 -3.90
C ALA A 90 -8.00 -0.32 -2.81
N TYR A 91 -8.68 0.76 -3.19
CA TYR A 91 -9.16 1.77 -2.24
C TYR A 91 -10.13 1.20 -1.20
N PRO A 92 -11.28 0.58 -1.57
CA PRO A 92 -12.20 0.03 -0.59
C PRO A 92 -11.60 -1.10 0.25
N PHE A 93 -10.69 -1.91 -0.33
CA PHE A 93 -9.95 -2.94 0.44
C PHE A 93 -9.16 -2.31 1.58
N LEU A 94 -8.32 -1.32 1.26
CA LEU A 94 -7.45 -0.66 2.23
C LEU A 94 -8.24 0.23 3.19
N GLN A 95 -9.36 0.81 2.73
CA GLN A 95 -10.28 1.57 3.58
C GLN A 95 -10.92 0.70 4.66
N ALA A 96 -11.38 -0.49 4.31
CA ALA A 96 -12.00 -1.42 5.27
C ALA A 96 -11.03 -1.83 6.40
N LEU A 97 -9.72 -1.77 6.13
CA LEU A 97 -8.66 -2.08 7.09
C LEU A 97 -8.12 -0.86 7.84
N SER A 98 -8.55 0.35 7.47
CA SER A 98 -7.93 1.61 7.93
C SER A 98 -6.43 1.73 7.58
N ASP A 99 -6.05 1.19 6.42
CA ASP A 99 -4.67 1.13 5.92
C ASP A 99 -4.35 2.26 4.90
N LEU A 100 -5.35 3.08 4.56
CA LEU A 100 -5.17 4.24 3.70
C LEU A 100 -4.36 5.34 4.39
N VAL A 101 -3.53 6.02 3.62
CA VAL A 101 -2.80 7.21 4.06
C VAL A 101 -3.50 8.43 3.46
N VAL A 102 -4.16 9.21 4.31
CA VAL A 102 -4.89 10.42 3.92
C VAL A 102 -4.18 11.63 4.49
N THR A 103 -3.46 12.36 3.63
CA THR A 103 -2.75 13.59 4.01
C THR A 103 -3.55 14.85 3.72
N GLY A 104 -4.52 14.75 2.81
CA GLY A 104 -5.05 15.91 2.09
C GLY A 104 -4.03 16.51 1.12
N PRO A 105 -4.40 17.56 0.37
CA PRO A 105 -3.50 18.22 -0.59
C PRO A 105 -2.28 18.78 0.13
N THR A 106 -1.08 18.38 -0.31
CA THR A 106 0.18 18.80 0.35
C THR A 106 0.71 20.13 -0.19
N GLY A 107 0.25 20.56 -1.36
CA GLY A 107 0.70 21.79 -2.02
C GLY A 107 2.02 21.66 -2.78
N THR A 108 2.54 20.44 -2.97
CA THR A 108 3.74 20.15 -3.78
C THR A 108 3.52 18.87 -4.59
N ASN A 109 4.34 18.61 -5.61
CA ASN A 109 4.35 17.32 -6.31
C ASN A 109 5.77 17.01 -6.79
N VAL A 110 6.36 15.97 -6.20
CA VAL A 110 7.65 15.38 -6.58
C VAL A 110 7.50 13.87 -6.79
N THR A 111 6.40 13.45 -7.43
CA THR A 111 6.06 12.04 -7.74
C THR A 111 5.78 11.17 -6.51
N ASP A 112 6.03 9.87 -6.57
CA ASP A 112 5.79 8.90 -5.51
C ASP A 112 7.03 8.62 -4.65
N ILE A 113 6.79 8.25 -3.39
CA ILE A 113 7.78 7.64 -2.50
C ILE A 113 7.25 6.31 -1.96
N ALA A 114 8.11 5.28 -1.98
CA ALA A 114 7.87 4.01 -1.32
C ALA A 114 8.95 3.75 -0.26
N ILE A 115 8.52 3.37 0.95
CA ILE A 115 9.39 3.07 2.09
C ILE A 115 9.06 1.66 2.57
N GLY A 116 10.02 0.75 2.46
CA GLY A 116 9.93 -0.60 3.01
C GLY A 116 10.81 -0.73 4.26
N ILE A 117 10.27 -1.29 5.33
CA ILE A 117 11.02 -1.60 6.55
C ILE A 117 11.06 -3.11 6.78
N ALA A 118 12.19 -3.61 7.26
CA ALA A 118 12.33 -4.99 7.71
C ALA A 118 13.13 -5.02 9.01
N VAL A 119 12.53 -5.55 10.07
CA VAL A 119 13.13 -5.71 11.40
C VAL A 119 13.17 -7.19 11.74
N ARG A 120 14.37 -7.71 12.02
CA ARG A 120 14.52 -9.10 12.45
C ARG A 120 14.01 -9.24 13.90
N THR A 121 12.78 -9.73 14.05
CA THR A 121 12.14 -10.12 15.33
C THR A 121 12.79 -11.36 15.95
#